data_AF-X1SRF1-F1
#
_entry.id   AF-X1SRF1-F1
#
_cell.length_a   1.000
_cell.length_b   1.000
_cell.length_c   1.000
_cell.angle_alpha   90.00
_cell.angle_beta   90.00
_cell.angle_gamma   90.00
#
_symmetry.space_group_name_H-M   'P 1'
#
loop_
_entity.id
_entity.type
_entity.pdbx_description
1 polymer ?
#
loop_
_entity_poly.entity_id
_entity_poly.type
_entity_poly.pdbx_seq_one_letter_code
_entity_poly.pdbx_strand_id
1 'polypeptide(L)' 'MFTKRHYKGIADLLKKMYPVKSDLECTDCFKIRADQYKKLIDKFVSYFKSQNSGFDKKKFLKVIKG' A
#
# COMPACT_ATOMS: atom_id res chain seq x y z
N MET A 1 -5.42 19.31 -1.11
CA MET A 1 -4.16 18.77 -0.53
C MET A 1 -4.49 17.64 0.45
N PHE A 2 -3.77 16.52 0.43
CA PHE A 2 -4.06 15.38 1.31
C PHE A 2 -3.74 15.68 2.78
N THR A 3 -4.67 15.36 3.68
CA THR A 3 -4.49 15.53 5.13
C THR A 3 -3.98 14.24 5.76
N LYS A 4 -3.51 14.33 7.02
CA LYS A 4 -3.12 13.16 7.82
C LYS A 4 -4.22 12.09 7.90
N ARG A 5 -5.51 12.49 7.93
CA ARG A 5 -6.65 11.56 7.95
C ARG A 5 -6.80 10.82 6.63
N HIS A 6 -6.59 11.49 5.49
CA HIS A 6 -6.67 10.85 4.18
C HIS A 6 -5.58 9.79 4.00
N TYR A 7 -4.33 10.09 4.40
CA TYR A 7 -3.25 9.10 4.33
C TYR A 7 -3.54 7.86 5.18
N LYS A 8 -4.11 8.05 6.37
CA LYS A 8 -4.53 6.94 7.24
C LYS A 8 -5.64 6.12 6.58
N GLY A 9 -6.69 6.76 6.08
CA GLY A 9 -7.80 6.07 5.41
C GLY A 9 -7.35 5.27 4.18
N ILE A 10 -6.45 5.83 3.37
CA ILE A 10 -5.89 5.13 2.21
C ILE A 10 -5.00 3.97 2.65
N ALA A 11 -4.17 4.15 3.67
CA ALA A 11 -3.35 3.07 4.22
C ALA A 11 -4.20 1.92 4.79
N ASP A 12 -5.29 2.25 5.49
CA ASP A 12 -6.25 1.26 6.03
C ASP A 12 -6.97 0.51 4.89
N LEU A 13 -7.31 1.19 3.79
CA LEU A 13 -7.88 0.54 2.60
C LEU A 13 -6.86 -0.39 1.93
N LEU A 14 -5.64 0.08 1.71
CA LEU A 14 -4.56 -0.72 1.11
C LEU A 14 -4.29 -1.97 1.95
N LYS A 15 -4.22 -1.85 3.28
CA LYS A 15 -4.09 -3.00 4.19
C LYS A 15 -5.10 -4.11 3.89
N LYS A 16 -6.37 -3.74 3.69
CA LYS A 16 -7.47 -4.69 3.39
C LYS A 16 -7.41 -5.26 1.96
N MET A 17 -6.67 -4.61 1.06
CA MET A 17 -6.47 -5.05 -0.32
C MET A 17 -5.23 -5.93 -0.51
N TYR A 18 -4.50 -6.26 0.56
CA TYR A 18 -3.34 -7.14 0.45
C TYR A 18 -3.77 -8.48 -0.20
N PRO A 19 -3.05 -8.98 -1.22
CA PRO A 19 -3.41 -10.21 -1.88
C PRO A 19 -3.48 -11.37 -0.89
N VAL A 20 -4.60 -12.08 -0.88
CA VAL A 20 -4.74 -13.35 -0.15
C VAL A 20 -4.45 -14.47 -1.13
N LYS A 21 -3.56 -15.39 -0.72
CA LYS A 21 -3.32 -16.62 -1.47
C LYS A 21 -4.53 -17.53 -1.30
N SER A 22 -5.15 -17.94 -2.40
CA SER A 22 -6.20 -18.96 -2.35
C SER A 22 -5.60 -20.36 -2.46
N ASP A 23 -6.33 -21.37 -1.99
CA ASP A 23 -5.88 -22.76 -2.02
C ASP A 23 -5.70 -23.31 -3.45
N LEU A 24 -6.43 -22.72 -4.41
CA LEU A 24 -6.37 -23.06 -5.84
C LEU A 24 -5.28 -22.29 -6.60
N GLU A 25 -4.63 -21.31 -5.97
CA GLU A 25 -3.64 -20.45 -6.63
C GLU A 25 -2.22 -21.01 -6.53
N CYS A 26 -1.56 -21.06 -7.69
CA CYS A 26 -0.15 -21.40 -7.78
C CYS A 26 0.72 -20.38 -7.02
N THR A 27 1.78 -20.84 -6.34
CA THR A 27 2.64 -19.96 -5.53
C THR A 27 3.25 -18.81 -6.36
N ASP A 28 3.55 -19.02 -7.64
CA ASP A 28 4.13 -17.99 -8.50
C ASP A 28 3.09 -16.94 -8.93
N CYS A 29 1.84 -17.36 -9.14
CA CYS A 29 0.70 -16.49 -9.40
C CYS A 29 0.50 -15.51 -8.23
N PHE A 30 0.56 -16.05 -6.99
CA PHE A 30 0.50 -15.24 -5.77
C PHE A 30 1.66 -14.24 -5.69
N LYS A 31 2.89 -14.69 -5.97
CA LYS A 31 4.08 -13.81 -5.97
C LYS A 31 3.94 -12.65 -6.97
N ILE A 32 3.41 -12.90 -8.17
CA ILE A 32 3.17 -11.85 -9.17
C ILE A 32 2.19 -10.80 -8.63
N ARG A 33 1.07 -11.24 -8.03
CA ARG A 33 0.09 -10.31 -7.44
C ARG A 33 0.66 -9.54 -6.26
N ALA A 34 1.44 -10.20 -5.40
CA ALA A 34 2.14 -9.56 -4.28
C ALA A 34 3.16 -8.51 -4.76
N ASP A 35 3.89 -8.79 -5.84
CA ASP A 35 4.83 -7.84 -6.45
C ASP A 35 4.11 -6.65 -7.10
N GLN A 36 3.01 -6.89 -7.81
CA GLN A 36 2.15 -5.83 -8.35
C GLN A 36 1.59 -4.94 -7.23
N TYR A 37 1.16 -5.53 -6.12
CA TYR A 37 0.69 -4.80 -4.95
C TYR A 37 1.80 -3.95 -4.31
N LYS A 38 3.03 -4.47 -4.23
CA LYS A 38 4.20 -3.68 -3.78
C LYS A 38 4.47 -2.48 -4.70
N LYS A 39 4.43 -2.68 -6.02
CA LYS A 39 4.57 -1.59 -7.02
C LYS A 39 3.46 -0.54 -6.88
N LEU A 40 2.23 -0.95 -6.56
CA LEU A 40 1.12 -0.04 -6.29
C LEU A 40 1.40 0.84 -5.06
N ILE A 41 1.86 0.25 -3.95
CA ILE A 41 2.24 1.01 -2.75
C ILE A 41 3.35 2.02 -3.08
N ASP A 42 4.38 1.61 -3.82
CA ASP A 42 5.49 2.48 -4.17
C ASP A 42 5.02 3.68 -5.03
N LYS A 43 4.09 3.47 -5.96
CA LYS A 43 3.44 4.56 -6.72
C LYS A 43 2.69 5.53 -5.80
N PHE A 44 1.90 5.04 -4.85
CA PHE A 44 1.20 5.89 -3.88
C PHE A 44 2.17 6.70 -3.02
N VAL A 45 3.24 6.07 -2.52
CA VAL A 45 4.27 6.74 -1.73
C VAL A 45 4.94 7.86 -2.54
N SER A 46 5.30 7.59 -3.79
CA SER A 46 5.89 8.60 -4.68
C SER A 46 4.95 9.77 -4.92
N TYR A 47 3.68 9.47 -5.22
CA TYR A 47 2.64 10.48 -5.42
C TYR A 47 2.40 11.33 -4.16
N PHE A 48 2.35 10.72 -2.96
CA PHE A 48 2.14 11.48 -1.73
C PHE A 48 3.33 12.35 -1.34
N LYS A 49 4.56 11.89 -1.62
CA LYS A 49 5.76 12.71 -1.45
C LYS A 49 5.77 13.93 -2.37
N SER A 50 5.32 13.79 -3.62
CA SER A 50 5.28 14.93 -4.55
C SER A 50 4.19 15.94 -4.20
N GLN A 51 3.09 15.49 -3.58
CA GLN A 51 1.97 16.34 -3.17
C GLN A 51 2.14 17.00 -1.79
N ASN A 52 2.98 16.45 -0.90
CA ASN A 52 3.15 16.95 0.46
C ASN A 52 4.53 16.59 1.02
N SER A 53 5.39 17.60 1.22
CA SER A 53 6.72 17.43 1.82
C SER A 53 6.68 16.91 3.27
N GLY A 54 5.56 17.09 3.97
CA GLY A 54 5.32 16.58 5.32
C GLY A 54 4.77 15.15 5.38
N PHE A 55 4.73 14.42 4.26
CA PHE A 55 4.29 13.02 4.24
C PHE A 55 5.30 12.08 4.91
N ASP A 56 4.88 11.47 6.02
CA ASP A 56 5.66 10.46 6.73
C ASP A 56 5.45 9.07 6.12
N LYS A 57 6.36 8.69 5.21
CA LYS A 57 6.40 7.36 4.58
C LYS A 57 6.43 6.23 5.62
N LYS A 58 7.19 6.37 6.72
CA LYS A 58 7.34 5.30 7.71
C LYS A 58 6.01 5.05 8.41
N LYS A 59 5.32 6.10 8.83
CA LYS A 59 4.00 6.00 9.46
C LYS A 59 2.95 5.42 8.52
N PHE A 60 2.95 5.82 7.25
CA PHE A 60 2.04 5.29 6.23
C PHE A 60 2.23 3.79 6.01
N LEU A 61 3.48 3.33 5.81
CA LEU A 61 3.77 1.90 5.62
C LEU A 61 3.50 1.06 6.87
N LYS A 62 3.66 1.63 8.07
CA LYS A 62 3.34 0.95 9.34
C LYS A 62 1.87 0.58 9.41
N VAL A 63 0.97 1.49 9.01
CA VAL A 63 -0.48 1.22 8.99
C VAL A 63 -0.81 0.06 8.02
N ILE A 64 -0.19 0.04 6.84
CA ILE A 64 -0.43 -1.01 5.84
C ILE A 64 0.03 -2.39 6.32
N LYS A 65 1.16 -2.46 7.02
CA LYS A 65 1.72 -3.75 7.50
C LYS A 65 0.98 -4.32 8.72
N GLY A 66 0.25 -3.49 9.46
CA GLY A 66 -0.41 -3.88 10.71
C GLY A 66 0.53 -3.75 11.89
#